data_AF-A0A523YU79-F1
#
_entry.id   AF-A0A523YU79-F1
#
_cell.length_a   1.000
_cell.length_b   1.000
_cell.length_c   1.000
_cell.angle_alpha   90.00
_cell.angle_beta   90.00
_cell.angle_gamma   90.00
#
_symmetry.space_group_name_H-M   'P 1'
#
loop_
_entity.id
_entity.type
_entity.pdbx_description
1 polymer ?
#
loop_
_entity_poly.entity_id
_entity_poly.type
_entity_poly.pdbx_seq_one_letter_code
_entity_poly.pdbx_strand_id
1 'polypeptide(L)'
;MAIIRDEETGGIMMIPLFVDWGIKRCNIAGCRNKPTTIITGEDAEGQGQFGLCEKHWHYLSDTPGKKEIRLEFDQFDAFAATTNPRPEVQ
;
A
#
# COMPACT_ATOMS: atom_id res chain seq x y z
N MET A 1 15.41 -2.68 -5.89
CA MET A 1 14.11 -1.99 -5.97
C MET A 1 13.48 -2.32 -7.32
N ALA A 2 12.27 -2.87 -7.32
CA ALA A 2 11.44 -3.14 -8.48
C ALA A 2 10.14 -2.35 -8.39
N ILE A 3 9.52 -2.08 -9.54
CA ILE A 3 8.26 -1.35 -9.62
C ILE A 3 7.28 -2.22 -10.38
N ILE A 4 6.13 -2.52 -9.78
CA ILE A 4 5.04 -3.29 -10.37
C ILE A 4 3.89 -2.32 -10.60
N ARG A 5 3.39 -2.22 -11.84
CA ARG A 5 2.33 -1.28 -12.21
C ARG A 5 1.39 -1.89 -13.23
N ASP A 6 0.17 -1.37 -13.23
CA ASP A 6 -0.87 -1.68 -14.20
C ASP A 6 -1.43 -0.36 -14.74
N GLU A 7 -0.84 0.07 -15.85
CA GLU A 7 -1.16 1.34 -16.53
C GLU A 7 -2.42 1.23 -17.40
N GLU A 8 -2.77 0.02 -17.84
CA GLU A 8 -3.88 -0.22 -18.76
C GLU A 8 -5.23 -0.29 -18.04
N THR A 9 -5.29 -0.98 -16.90
CA THR A 9 -6.54 -1.17 -16.15
C THR A 9 -6.58 -0.40 -14.83
N GLY A 10 -5.58 0.46 -14.59
CA GLY A 10 -5.52 1.35 -13.43
C GLY A 10 -5.45 0.59 -12.11
N GLY A 11 -4.69 -0.51 -12.06
CA GLY A 11 -4.48 -1.32 -10.86
C GLY A 11 -5.54 -2.38 -10.58
N ILE A 12 -6.48 -2.66 -11.49
CA ILE A 12 -7.48 -3.73 -11.27
C ILE A 12 -6.81 -5.10 -11.29
N MET A 13 -5.89 -5.33 -12.23
CA MET A 13 -5.16 -6.61 -12.33
C MET A 13 -4.21 -6.83 -11.15
N MET A 14 -3.94 -5.79 -10.37
CA MET A 14 -3.07 -5.83 -9.20
C MET A 14 -3.81 -6.06 -7.89
N ILE A 15 -5.16 -6.08 -7.89
CA ILE A 15 -5.97 -6.31 -6.67
C ILE A 15 -5.53 -7.56 -5.90
N PRO A 16 -5.29 -8.73 -6.54
CA PRO A 16 -4.84 -9.91 -5.80
C PRO A 16 -3.53 -9.68 -5.07
N LEU A 17 -2.58 -8.99 -5.70
CA LEU A 17 -1.27 -8.69 -5.14
C LEU A 17 -1.34 -7.65 -4.02
N PHE A 18 -2.20 -6.64 -4.18
CA PHE A 18 -2.49 -5.67 -3.13
C PHE A 18 -3.06 -6.33 -1.87
N VAL A 19 -3.95 -7.31 -2.04
CA VAL A 19 -4.53 -8.05 -0.90
C VAL A 19 -3.48 -8.93 -0.23
N ASP A 20 -2.72 -9.71 -1.02
CA ASP A 20 -1.67 -10.59 -0.51
C ASP A 20 -0.60 -9.83 0.28
N TRP A 21 -0.24 -8.62 -0.17
CA TRP A 21 0.80 -7.80 0.46
C TRP A 21 0.24 -6.78 1.46
N GLY A 22 -1.06 -6.80 1.76
CA GLY A 22 -1.69 -5.91 2.73
C GLY A 22 -1.78 -4.43 2.31
N ILE A 23 -1.63 -4.12 1.02
CA ILE A 23 -1.65 -2.77 0.46
C ILE A 23 -3.09 -2.36 0.13
N LYS A 24 -3.77 -1.68 1.05
CA LYS A 24 -5.18 -1.27 0.85
C LYS A 24 -5.37 0.05 0.14
N ARG A 25 -4.45 0.98 0.42
CA ARG A 25 -4.48 2.36 -0.03
C ARG A 25 -3.06 2.75 -0.41
N CYS A 26 -2.94 3.89 -1.08
CA CYS A 26 -1.67 4.57 -1.17
C CYS A 26 -1.07 4.75 0.23
N ASN A 27 0.15 4.28 0.42
CA ASN A 27 0.85 4.31 1.71
C ASN A 27 1.38 5.70 2.07
N ILE A 28 1.22 6.71 1.23
CA ILE A 28 1.52 8.10 1.63
C ILE A 28 0.58 8.52 2.76
N ALA A 29 1.15 9.04 3.84
CA ALA A 29 0.40 9.49 5.01
C ALA A 29 -0.76 10.43 4.63
N GLY A 30 -1.95 10.13 5.15
CA GLY A 30 -3.17 10.88 4.83
C GLY A 30 -3.78 10.63 3.45
N CYS A 31 -3.17 9.81 2.58
CA CYS A 31 -3.76 9.41 1.31
C CYS A 31 -4.70 8.22 1.49
N ARG A 32 -5.90 8.32 0.89
CA ARG A 32 -6.90 7.23 0.88
C ARG A 32 -7.22 6.73 -0.53
N ASN A 33 -6.43 7.16 -1.51
CA ASN A 33 -6.66 6.77 -2.91
C ASN A 33 -6.26 5.31 -3.14
N LYS A 34 -6.95 4.67 -4.08
CA LYS A 34 -6.61 3.34 -4.56
C LYS A 34 -5.17 3.31 -5.09
N PRO A 35 -4.34 2.33 -4.71
CA PRO A 35 -3.03 2.14 -5.28
C PRO A 35 -3.14 1.64 -6.72
N THR A 36 -2.20 2.04 -7.57
CA THR A 36 -2.03 1.60 -8.97
C THR A 36 -0.62 1.08 -9.22
N THR A 37 0.29 1.33 -8.28
CA THR A 37 1.72 1.04 -8.36
C THR A 37 2.14 0.40 -7.05
N ILE A 38 2.96 -0.65 -7.11
CA ILE A 38 3.69 -1.17 -5.96
C ILE A 38 5.18 -0.94 -6.20
N ILE A 39 5.83 -0.40 -5.18
CA ILE A 39 7.27 -0.33 -5.10
C ILE A 39 7.73 -1.47 -4.19
N THR A 40 8.65 -2.29 -4.69
CA THR A 40 9.26 -3.40 -3.97
C THR A 40 10.77 -3.18 -3.87
N GLY A 41 11.40 -3.61 -2.78
CA GLY A 41 12.84 -3.53 -2.56
C GLY A 41 13.15 -3.45 -1.08
N GLU A 42 14.10 -4.25 -0.63
CA GLU A 42 14.50 -4.33 0.79
C GLU A 42 14.80 -2.94 1.37
N ASP A 43 14.05 -2.56 2.41
CA ASP A 43 14.46 -1.51 3.34
C ASP A 43 15.31 -2.13 4.46
N ALA A 44 15.87 -1.29 5.34
CA ALA A 44 16.77 -1.75 6.41
C ALA A 44 16.06 -2.66 7.46
N GLU A 45 14.73 -2.69 7.46
CA GLU A 45 13.89 -3.46 8.39
C GLU A 45 13.21 -4.69 7.74
N GLY A 46 13.48 -4.95 6.46
CA GLY A 46 12.95 -6.11 5.72
C GLY A 46 11.50 -5.98 5.22
N GLN A 47 10.86 -4.81 5.37
CA GLN A 47 9.52 -4.51 4.86
C GLN A 47 9.59 -3.66 3.60
N GLY A 48 10.18 -4.25 2.57
CA GLY A 48 10.49 -3.55 1.34
C GLY A 48 9.35 -3.26 0.38
N GLN A 49 8.07 -3.24 0.79
CA GLN A 49 6.96 -3.16 -0.17
C GLN A 49 5.82 -2.23 0.26
N PHE A 50 5.52 -1.25 -0.60
CA PHE A 50 4.45 -0.27 -0.38
C PHE A 50 3.78 0.14 -1.69
N GLY A 51 2.50 0.51 -1.60
CA GLY A 51 1.68 0.95 -2.71
C GLY A 51 1.58 2.46 -2.82
N LEU A 52 1.49 2.93 -4.07
CA LEU A 52 1.25 4.32 -4.41
C LEU A 52 0.05 4.44 -5.36
N CYS A 53 -0.69 5.53 -5.22
CA CYS A 53 -1.68 5.94 -6.21
C CYS A 53 -1.01 6.71 -7.34
N GLU A 54 -1.69 6.82 -8.48
CA GLU A 54 -1.15 7.44 -9.70
C GLU A 54 -0.57 8.83 -9.47
N LYS A 55 -1.27 9.67 -8.69
CA LYS A 55 -0.81 11.04 -8.37
C LYS A 55 0.52 11.06 -7.62
N HIS A 56 0.66 10.17 -6.63
CA HIS A 56 1.87 10.12 -5.81
C HIS A 56 3.01 9.40 -6.52
N TRP A 57 2.69 8.45 -7.41
CA TRP A 57 3.67 7.89 -8.32
C TRP A 57 4.28 8.98 -9.20
N HIS A 58 3.47 9.73 -9.96
CA HIS A 58 3.97 10.84 -10.80
C HIS A 58 4.76 11.88 -10.02
N TYR A 59 4.28 12.25 -8.82
CA TYR A 59 5.00 13.19 -7.96
C TYR A 59 6.41 12.69 -7.60
N LEU A 60 6.60 11.38 -7.43
CA LEU A 60 7.88 10.78 -7.08
C LEU A 60 8.73 10.43 -8.31
N SER A 61 8.12 10.04 -9.43
CA SER A 61 8.84 9.70 -10.66
C SER A 61 9.33 10.93 -11.42
N ASP A 62 8.51 11.98 -11.49
CA ASP A 62 8.72 13.08 -12.43
C ASP A 62 9.64 14.16 -11.86
N THR A 63 9.90 14.12 -10.55
CA THR A 63 10.80 15.08 -9.89
C THR A 63 12.12 14.41 -9.50
N PRO A 64 13.24 14.70 -10.18
CA PRO A 64 14.54 14.18 -9.79
C PRO A 64 14.99 14.81 -8.45
N GLY A 65 15.31 13.98 -7.46
CA GLY A 65 15.82 14.41 -6.16
C GLY A 65 15.45 13.44 -5.03
N LYS A 66 16.10 13.58 -3.87
CA LYS A 66 15.68 12.88 -2.65
C LYS A 66 14.49 13.61 -2.05
N LYS A 67 13.35 12.93 -1.94
CA LYS A 67 12.16 13.42 -1.24
C LYS A 67 11.92 12.59 0.00
N GLU A 68 11.76 13.26 1.13
CA GLU A 68 11.26 12.61 2.34
C GLU A 68 9.75 12.47 2.22
N ILE A 69 9.28 11.22 2.22
CA ILE A 69 7.87 10.88 2.28
C ILE A 69 7.60 10.14 3.56
N ARG A 70 6.48 10.49 4.20
CA ARG A 70 5.99 9.73 5.35
C ARG A 70 5.06 8.65 4.86
N LEU A 71 5.44 7.39 5.13
CA LEU A 71 4.61 6.23 4.83
C LEU A 71 3.79 5.83 6.05
N GLU A 72 2.56 5.41 5.80
CA GLU A 72 1.67 4.76 6.77
C GLU A 72 1.32 3.37 6.24
N PHE A 73 1.59 2.36 7.06
CA PHE A 73 1.25 0.98 6.78
C PHE A 73 0.03 0.61 7.61
N ASP A 74 -1.05 0.25 6.94
CA ASP A 74 -2.22 -0.25 7.65
C ASP A 74 -1.92 -1.69 8.08
N GLN A 75 -1.89 -1.96 9.38
CA GLN A 75 -1.87 -3.34 9.87
C GLN A 75 -3.21 -3.97 9.57
N PHE A 76 -3.27 -4.76 8.49
CA PHE A 76 -4.44 -5.58 8.20
C PHE A 76 -4.07 -7.03 8.18
N ASP A 77 -4.68 -7.75 9.10
CA ASP A 77 -4.74 -9.19 9.06
C ASP A 77 -6.21 -9.56 8.93
N ALA A 78 -6.60 -10.02 7.74
CA ALA A 78 -7.96 -10.46 7.43
C ALA A 78 -8.40 -11.65 8.31
N PHE A 79 -7.44 -12.32 8.95
CA PHE A 79 -7.62 -13.50 9.78
C PHE A 79 -7.11 -13.30 11.20
N ALA A 80 -6.71 -12.08 11.58
CA ALA A 80 -6.42 -11.77 12.97
C ALA A 80 -7.68 -12.07 13.74
N ALA A 81 -7.61 -13.07 14.63
CA ALA A 81 -8.71 -13.46 15.47
C ALA A 81 -9.22 -12.19 16.17
N THR A 82 -10.42 -11.75 15.79
CA THR A 82 -11.06 -10.65 16.48
C THR A 82 -11.30 -11.10 17.90
N THR A 83 -10.46 -10.68 18.85
CA THR A 83 -10.75 -10.78 20.28
C THR A 83 -11.82 -9.75 20.63
N ASN A 84 -12.97 -9.79 19.95
CA ASN A 84 -14.13 -9.01 20.33
C ASN A 84 -15.04 -9.94 21.14
N PRO A 85 -15.12 -9.78 22.47
CA PRO A 85 -16.11 -10.51 23.25
C PRO A 85 -17.49 -10.15 22.72
N ARG A 86 -18.22 -11.18 22.27
CA ARG A 86 -19.61 -11.10 21.84
C ARG A 86 -20.42 -10.39 22.95
N PRO A 87 -21.14 -9.29 22.67
CA PRO A 87 -21.95 -8.66 23.70
C PRO A 87 -22.99 -9.68 24.19
N GLU A 88 -22.97 -9.97 25.49
CA GLU A 88 -24.00 -10.75 26.15
C GLU A 88 -25.34 -10.04 25.95
N VAL A 89 -26.27 -10.74 25.30
CA VAL A 89 -27.66 -10.30 25.17
C VAL A 89 -28.29 -10.50 26.55
N GLN A 90 -28.57 -9.40 27.25
CA GLN A 90 -29.40 -9.40 28.47
C GLN A 90 -30.88 -9.57 28.11
#